data_AF-A0A7Y2DGE5-F1
#
_entry.id   AF-A0A7Y2DGE5-F1
#
_cell.length_a   1.000
_cell.length_b   1.000
_cell.length_c   1.000
_cell.angle_alpha   90.00
_cell.angle_beta   90.00
_cell.angle_gamma   90.00
#
_symmetry.space_group_name_H-M   'P 1'
#
loop_
_entity.id
_entity.type
_entity.pdbx_description
1 polymer ?
#
loop_
_entity_poly.entity_id
_entity_poly.type
_entity_poly.pdbx_seq_one_letter_code
_entity_poly.pdbx_strand_id
1 'polypeptide(L)'
;MRYAFIIICFVVLSACNWSAAKEEKTQELVLQQIQTIDWEDVDQYPLFRDCDETVTKQERKKCFMETLLLHFSMTLQETEFVLQEEISDTILVDFIMEDTGTITLMNIHNDEKVNAQLPDFDNQI
;
A
#
# COMPACT_ATOMS: atom_id res chain seq x y z
N MET A 1 -64.26 12.05 20.02
CA MET A 1 -63.09 12.30 20.90
C MET A 1 -62.34 11.02 21.28
N ARG A 2 -62.95 10.00 21.94
CA ARG A 2 -62.25 8.75 22.34
C ARG A 2 -61.68 7.92 21.17
N TYR A 3 -62.42 7.77 20.07
CA TYR A 3 -61.96 6.99 18.90
C TYR A 3 -60.82 7.65 18.12
N ALA A 4 -60.78 9.00 18.08
CA ALA A 4 -59.69 9.73 17.43
C ALA A 4 -58.35 9.51 18.15
N PHE A 5 -58.37 9.46 19.48
CA PHE A 5 -57.17 9.17 20.29
C PHE A 5 -56.64 7.75 20.04
N ILE A 6 -57.55 6.77 19.85
CA ILE A 6 -57.17 5.38 19.53
C ILE A 6 -56.53 5.30 18.13
N ILE A 7 -57.10 6.00 17.14
CA ILE A 7 -56.55 6.03 15.78
C ILE A 7 -55.16 6.69 15.76
N ILE A 8 -54.98 7.80 16.47
CA ILE A 8 -53.68 8.48 16.58
C ILE A 8 -52.65 7.56 17.26
N CYS A 9 -53.04 6.86 18.33
CA CYS A 9 -52.15 5.92 19.01
C CYS A 9 -51.71 4.77 18.08
N PHE A 10 -52.63 4.26 17.26
CA PHE A 10 -52.31 3.21 16.28
C PHE A 10 -51.37 3.68 15.16
N VAL A 11 -51.50 4.94 14.72
CA VAL A 11 -50.61 5.56 13.72
C VAL A 11 -49.20 5.83 14.28
N VAL A 12 -49.09 6.21 15.55
CA VAL A 12 -47.78 6.43 16.19
C VAL A 12 -47.04 5.11 16.41
N LEU A 13 -47.77 4.03 16.73
CA LEU A 13 -47.19 2.69 16.91
C LEU A 13 -46.66 2.07 15.60
N SER A 14 -47.19 2.45 14.44
CA SER A 14 -46.75 1.91 13.14
C SER A 14 -45.58 2.65 12.50
N ALA A 15 -45.18 3.82 13.01
CA ALA A 15 -44.07 4.61 12.46
C ALA A 15 -42.67 4.14 12.92
N CYS A 16 -42.59 3.15 13.82
CA CYS A 16 -41.40 2.86 14.63
C CYS A 16 -40.35 1.91 13.99
N ASN A 17 -40.47 1.53 12.71
CA ASN A 17 -39.55 0.57 12.07
C ASN A 17 -38.96 0.99 10.71
N TRP A 18 -39.28 2.19 10.22
CA TRP A 18 -38.87 2.63 8.88
C TRP A 18 -37.38 3.00 8.79
N SER A 19 -36.79 3.51 9.87
CA SER A 19 -35.37 3.92 9.90
C SER A 19 -34.42 2.73 9.98
N ALA A 20 -34.72 1.74 10.81
CA ALA A 20 -33.87 0.54 11.01
C ALA A 20 -33.68 -0.26 9.71
N ALA A 21 -34.75 -0.44 8.93
CA ALA A 21 -34.68 -1.14 7.64
C ALA A 21 -33.82 -0.39 6.58
N LYS A 22 -33.75 0.94 6.66
CA LYS A 22 -32.91 1.74 5.77
C LYS A 22 -31.42 1.64 6.13
N GLU A 23 -31.11 1.60 7.42
CA GLU A 23 -29.73 1.41 7.90
C GLU A 23 -29.18 0.03 7.52
N GLU A 24 -29.96 -1.03 7.73
CA GLU A 24 -29.58 -2.41 7.37
C GLU A 24 -29.29 -2.54 5.86
N LYS A 25 -30.18 -2.01 5.01
CA LYS A 25 -29.98 -2.00 3.56
C LYS A 25 -28.75 -1.17 3.14
N THR A 26 -28.46 -0.08 3.86
CA THR A 26 -27.26 0.74 3.59
C THR A 26 -26.00 -0.04 3.94
N GLN A 27 -25.99 -0.76 5.07
CA GLN A 27 -24.86 -1.60 5.46
C GLN A 27 -24.63 -2.76 4.48
N GLU A 28 -25.70 -3.39 4.00
CA GLU A 28 -25.61 -4.45 2.99
C GLU A 28 -24.95 -3.95 1.70
N LEU A 29 -25.37 -2.77 1.21
CA LEU A 29 -24.79 -2.15 0.02
C LEU A 29 -23.31 -1.78 0.22
N VAL A 30 -22.94 -1.28 1.39
CA VAL A 30 -21.54 -0.96 1.72
C VAL A 30 -20.68 -2.23 1.74
N LEU A 31 -21.17 -3.31 2.36
CA LEU A 31 -20.48 -4.61 2.38
C LEU A 31 -20.30 -5.17 0.97
N GLN A 32 -21.32 -5.09 0.13
CA GLN A 32 -21.24 -5.49 -1.27
C GLN A 32 -20.17 -4.69 -2.03
N GLN A 33 -20.06 -3.38 -1.79
CA GLN A 33 -19.02 -2.55 -2.40
C GLN A 33 -17.62 -2.91 -1.91
N ILE A 34 -17.43 -3.12 -0.60
CA ILE A 34 -16.13 -3.51 -0.01
C ILE A 34 -15.64 -4.84 -0.59
N GLN A 35 -16.54 -5.79 -0.82
CA GLN A 35 -16.20 -7.09 -1.43
C GLN A 35 -15.72 -6.99 -2.89
N THR A 36 -16.04 -5.88 -3.56
CA THR A 36 -15.61 -5.64 -4.95
C THR A 36 -14.26 -4.93 -5.06
N ILE A 37 -13.67 -4.51 -3.93
CA ILE A 37 -12.37 -3.84 -3.90
C ILE A 37 -11.26 -4.88 -4.08
N ASP A 38 -10.43 -4.66 -5.09
CA ASP A 38 -9.16 -5.36 -5.25
C ASP A 38 -8.12 -4.71 -4.34
N TRP A 39 -7.78 -5.38 -3.23
CA TRP A 39 -6.81 -4.88 -2.26
C TRP A 39 -5.35 -5.15 -2.67
N GLU A 40 -5.13 -5.93 -3.74
CA GLU A 40 -3.79 -6.22 -4.26
C GLU A 40 -3.37 -5.17 -5.31
N ASP A 41 -4.33 -4.49 -5.93
CA ASP A 41 -4.04 -3.48 -6.95
C ASP A 41 -3.73 -2.11 -6.35
N VAL A 42 -2.62 -1.51 -6.81
CA VAL A 42 -2.19 -0.18 -6.38
C VAL A 42 -2.82 0.86 -7.30
N ASP A 43 -3.76 1.67 -6.80
CA ASP A 43 -4.44 2.69 -7.60
C ASP A 43 -3.46 3.68 -8.26
N GLN A 44 -2.48 4.17 -7.49
CA GLN A 44 -1.47 5.12 -7.94
C GLN A 44 -0.11 4.78 -7.34
N TYR A 45 0.87 4.55 -8.21
CA TYR A 45 2.26 4.41 -7.79
C TYR A 45 2.81 5.78 -7.35
N PRO A 46 3.70 5.82 -6.35
CA PRO A 46 4.41 7.03 -5.97
C PRO A 46 5.17 7.61 -7.16
N LEU A 47 5.29 8.94 -7.20
CA LEU A 47 5.90 9.66 -8.31
C LEU A 47 7.11 10.44 -7.82
N PHE A 48 8.22 10.25 -8.52
CA PHE A 48 9.39 11.12 -8.40
C PHE A 48 9.20 12.34 -9.30
N ARG A 49 9.87 13.44 -8.97
CA ARG A 49 9.76 14.72 -9.68
C ARG A 49 10.05 14.60 -11.19
N ASP A 50 10.91 13.66 -11.57
CA ASP A 50 11.33 13.47 -12.95
C ASP A 50 10.42 12.49 -13.73
N CYS A 51 9.40 11.91 -13.07
CA CYS A 51 8.38 11.07 -13.71
C CYS A 51 7.17 11.90 -14.17
N ASP A 52 6.67 11.64 -15.39
CA ASP A 52 5.46 12.28 -15.92
C ASP A 52 4.20 11.67 -15.29
N GLU A 53 3.34 12.50 -14.69
CA GLU A 53 2.11 12.05 -14.03
C GLU A 53 0.98 11.73 -15.01
N THR A 54 1.07 12.24 -16.24
CA THR A 54 0.00 12.18 -17.26
C THR A 54 0.02 10.88 -18.08
N VAL A 55 1.09 10.09 -17.95
CA VAL A 55 1.27 8.81 -18.64
C VAL A 55 0.44 7.69 -18.01
N THR A 56 0.45 6.52 -18.64
CA THR A 56 -0.32 5.36 -18.16
C THR A 56 0.18 4.85 -16.80
N LYS A 57 -0.69 4.16 -16.03
CA LYS A 57 -0.33 3.53 -14.75
C LYS A 57 0.89 2.60 -14.87
N GLN A 58 1.01 1.88 -15.98
CA GLN A 58 2.15 1.00 -16.25
C GLN A 58 3.45 1.77 -16.49
N GLU A 59 3.39 2.89 -17.22
CA GLU A 59 4.55 3.76 -17.44
C GLU A 59 4.98 4.45 -16.15
N ARG A 60 4.01 4.89 -15.32
CA ARG A 60 4.30 5.44 -13.98
C ARG A 60 4.98 4.41 -13.08
N LYS A 61 4.46 3.17 -13.05
CA LYS A 61 5.09 2.05 -12.34
C LYS A 61 6.54 1.86 -12.78
N LYS A 62 6.78 1.83 -14.09
CA LYS A 62 8.11 1.64 -14.66
C LYS A 62 9.05 2.77 -14.23
N CYS A 63 8.65 4.03 -14.39
CA CYS A 63 9.47 5.18 -13.99
C CYS A 63 9.81 5.16 -12.50
N PHE A 64 8.82 4.86 -11.66
CA PHE A 64 9.02 4.72 -10.21
C PHE A 64 10.07 3.64 -9.89
N MET A 65 9.92 2.44 -10.44
CA MET A 65 10.85 1.33 -10.19
C MET A 65 12.27 1.63 -10.70
N GLU A 66 12.40 2.23 -11.88
CA GLU A 66 13.71 2.60 -12.46
C GLU A 66 14.39 3.69 -11.62
N THR A 67 13.65 4.71 -11.19
CA THR A 67 14.20 5.80 -10.37
C THR A 67 14.63 5.29 -9.00
N LEU A 68 13.83 4.41 -8.40
CA LEU A 68 14.16 3.81 -7.12
C LEU A 68 15.43 2.94 -7.20
N LEU A 69 15.51 2.07 -8.21
CA LEU A 69 16.70 1.25 -8.47
C LEU A 69 17.94 2.10 -8.71
N LEU A 70 17.79 3.23 -9.42
CA LEU A 70 18.88 4.18 -9.65
C LEU A 70 19.37 4.79 -8.34
N HIS A 71 18.47 5.25 -7.47
CA HIS A 71 18.83 5.78 -6.14
C HIS A 71 19.57 4.74 -5.30
N PHE A 72 19.05 3.51 -5.18
CA PHE A 72 19.74 2.45 -4.46
C PHE A 72 21.12 2.15 -5.06
N SER A 73 21.23 2.10 -6.38
CA SER A 73 22.51 1.86 -7.07
C SER A 73 23.53 2.97 -6.81
N MET A 74 23.09 4.24 -6.77
CA MET A 74 23.96 5.37 -6.44
C MET A 74 24.42 5.30 -4.99
N THR A 75 23.51 5.04 -4.04
CA THR A 75 23.86 4.89 -2.62
C THR A 75 24.91 3.79 -2.43
N LEU A 76 24.74 2.64 -3.07
CA LEU A 76 25.73 1.55 -3.02
C LEU A 76 27.08 1.92 -3.63
N GLN A 77 27.11 2.76 -4.67
CA GLN A 77 28.37 3.23 -5.26
C GLN A 77 29.08 4.27 -4.41
N GLU A 78 28.33 5.08 -3.67
CA GLU A 78 28.88 6.08 -2.74
C GLU A 78 29.38 5.45 -1.44
N THR A 79 28.84 4.30 -1.05
CA THR A 79 29.33 3.54 0.11
C THR A 79 30.70 2.91 -0.18
N GLU A 80 31.68 3.20 0.69
CA GLU A 80 33.01 2.62 0.59
C GLU A 80 33.02 1.16 1.09
N PHE A 81 33.03 0.21 0.16
CA PHE A 81 33.21 -1.21 0.47
C PHE A 81 34.68 -1.64 0.33
N VAL A 82 35.23 -2.28 1.37
CA VAL A 82 36.56 -2.88 1.31
C VAL A 82 36.44 -4.35 0.93
N LEU A 83 36.54 -4.63 -0.38
CA LEU A 83 36.52 -5.98 -0.92
C LEU A 83 37.92 -6.59 -1.01
N GLN A 84 38.03 -7.89 -0.75
CA GLN A 84 39.29 -8.62 -0.94
C GLN A 84 39.47 -9.04 -2.41
N GLU A 85 38.37 -9.37 -3.07
CA GLU A 85 38.32 -9.78 -4.47
C GLU A 85 37.09 -9.17 -5.17
N GLU A 86 37.16 -8.99 -6.48
CA GLU A 86 36.00 -8.50 -7.26
C GLU A 86 34.84 -9.50 -7.18
N ILE A 87 33.66 -9.01 -6.80
CA ILE A 87 32.42 -9.79 -6.73
C ILE A 87 31.48 -9.33 -7.85
N SER A 88 30.97 -10.27 -8.63
CA SER A 88 29.91 -10.04 -9.61
C SER A 88 28.69 -10.87 -9.22
N ASP A 89 27.72 -10.24 -8.56
CA ASP A 89 26.55 -10.92 -8.01
C ASP A 89 25.29 -10.04 -8.04
N THR A 90 24.13 -10.62 -7.74
CA THR A 90 22.84 -9.94 -7.62
C THR A 90 22.31 -10.04 -6.19
N ILE A 91 22.03 -8.90 -5.58
CA ILE A 91 21.45 -8.82 -4.25
C ILE A 91 19.94 -8.61 -4.38
N LEU A 92 19.15 -9.40 -3.67
CA LEU A 92 17.70 -9.23 -3.62
C LEU A 92 17.34 -8.53 -2.31
N VAL A 93 16.55 -7.47 -2.41
CA VAL A 93 16.18 -6.65 -1.26
C VAL A 93 14.67 -6.56 -1.16
N ASP A 94 14.15 -6.97 -0.01
CA ASP A 94 12.76 -6.78 0.36
C ASP A 94 12.64 -5.48 1.15
N PHE A 95 11.83 -4.55 0.64
CA PHE A 95 11.48 -3.33 1.36
C PHE A 95 9.96 -3.12 1.32
N ILE A 96 9.45 -2.43 2.33
CA ILE A 96 8.06 -1.98 2.39
C ILE A 96 8.02 -0.46 2.35
N MET A 97 7.04 0.08 1.65
CA MET A 97 6.81 1.53 1.58
C MET A 97 5.49 1.86 2.24
N GLU A 98 5.54 2.81 3.16
CA GLU A 98 4.35 3.35 3.83
C GLU A 98 3.68 4.45 3.00
N ASP A 99 2.45 4.80 3.35
CA ASP A 99 1.66 5.87 2.70
C ASP A 99 2.31 7.26 2.81
N THR A 100 3.15 7.47 3.83
CA THR A 100 3.99 8.66 4.00
C THR A 100 5.16 8.76 3.02
N GLY A 101 5.42 7.69 2.25
CA GLY A 101 6.61 7.57 1.40
C GLY A 101 7.86 7.11 2.15
N THR A 102 7.74 6.77 3.44
CA THR A 102 8.85 6.17 4.21
C THR A 102 9.12 4.75 3.72
N ILE A 103 10.39 4.43 3.48
CA ILE A 103 10.82 3.09 3.06
C ILE A 103 11.47 2.40 4.26
N THR A 104 11.01 1.19 4.55
CA THR A 104 11.57 0.32 5.57
C THR A 104 12.17 -0.91 4.90
N LEU A 105 13.47 -1.11 5.10
CA LEU A 105 14.18 -2.31 4.70
C LEU A 105 13.71 -3.50 5.56
N MET A 106 13.23 -4.56 4.92
CA MET A 106 12.71 -5.74 5.61
C MET A 106 13.75 -6.84 5.68
N ASN A 107 14.36 -7.17 4.55
CA ASN A 107 15.34 -8.24 4.46
C ASN A 107 16.23 -8.05 3.24
N ILE A 108 17.46 -8.54 3.33
CA ILE A 108 18.40 -8.61 2.22
C ILE A 108 18.78 -10.07 2.04
N HIS A 109 18.54 -10.60 0.85
CA HIS A 109 18.95 -11.94 0.48
C HIS A 109 20.20 -11.84 -0.37
N ASN A 110 21.29 -12.35 0.18
CA ASN A 110 22.61 -12.32 -0.43
C ASN A 110 23.27 -13.70 -0.38
N ASP A 111 24.15 -13.94 -1.35
CA ASP A 111 24.89 -15.19 -1.43
C ASP A 111 26.02 -15.23 -0.38
N GLU A 112 26.45 -16.45 -0.02
CA GLU A 112 27.52 -16.68 0.97
C GLU A 112 28.80 -15.90 0.65
N LYS A 113 29.08 -15.65 -0.63
CA LYS A 113 30.25 -14.88 -1.09
C LYS A 113 30.20 -13.41 -0.67
N VAL A 114 29.02 -12.79 -0.75
CA VAL A 114 28.81 -11.39 -0.34
C VAL A 114 28.96 -11.29 1.17
N ASN A 115 28.33 -12.20 1.92
CA ASN A 115 28.45 -12.25 3.38
C ASN A 115 29.88 -12.50 3.87
N ALA A 116 30.66 -13.30 3.15
CA ALA A 116 32.04 -13.60 3.52
C ALA A 116 32.97 -12.37 3.38
N GLN A 117 32.70 -11.48 2.43
CA GLN A 117 33.53 -10.30 2.19
C GLN A 117 32.98 -9.02 2.83
N LEU A 118 31.67 -8.92 2.99
CA LEU A 118 30.96 -7.78 3.59
C LEU A 118 30.12 -8.24 4.79
N PRO A 119 30.78 -8.58 5.92
CA PRO A 119 30.05 -8.81 7.16
C PRO A 119 29.32 -7.53 7.58
N ASP A 120 28.08 -7.67 8.05
CA ASP A 120 27.17 -6.54 8.37
C ASP A 120 26.78 -5.65 7.19
N PHE A 121 26.72 -6.20 5.96
CA PHE A 121 26.20 -5.48 4.80
C PHE A 121 24.83 -4.84 5.08
N ASP A 122 23.93 -5.58 5.74
CA ASP A 122 22.57 -5.12 6.07
C ASP A 122 22.52 -3.87 6.97
N ASN A 123 23.58 -3.60 7.73
CA ASN A 123 23.66 -2.43 8.61
C ASN A 123 24.31 -1.21 7.93
N GLN A 124 24.85 -1.38 6.72
CA GLN A 124 25.59 -0.35 5.98
C GLN A 124 24.78 0.26 4.82
N ILE A 125 23.51 -0.16 4.67
CA ILE A 125 22.57 0.28 3.63
C ILE A 125 21.20 0.63 4.21
#